data_AF-A0A7G9YGL7-F1
#
_entry.id   AF-A0A7G9YGL7-F1
#
_cell.length_a   1.000
_cell.length_b   1.000
_cell.length_c   1.000
_cell.angle_alpha   90.00
_cell.angle_beta   90.00
_cell.angle_gamma   90.00
#
_symmetry.space_group_name_H-M   'P 1'
#
loop_
_entity.id
_entity.type
_entity.pdbx_description
1 polymer ?
#
loop_
_entity_poly.entity_id
_entity_poly.type
_entity_poly.pdbx_seq_one_letter_code
_entity_poly.pdbx_strand_id
1 'polypeptide(L)'
;MFDPQTLVVPDGTRMEERTIVVDGGAIIGGGTSIEYGIIADEITIGEHVKIYGEVSARSDVYIDRRSEIGGTVRANGDAHLGEFTKIDGKLAVAGNLDIGDHVSIKDGFEARGWITIRNPIPLIIFLYLYLSELIRSGRDEEVEKALDDLFSDDSDDVDTPMMILPAKSGITLSAIETGKPAHIGDDCRLQGNIRAESVSMGSNTTLFGSIRAKDVTIRENCTVHGNIDASGNVSIGSGNHVLGDLRARAINIHRSAVVDGTMDAPRGIVVEETASEVEEARKPGEVEKPKEVGKPETEAKAKAVVKKAKNKKHARSGRNTGRKQFARPRSRRDKRSRRERHGRGQRYYVRGRGAERR
;
A
#
# COMPACT_ATOMS: atom_id res chain seq x y z
N MET A 1 -15.91 -2.03 1.15
CA MET A 1 -15.81 -3.18 2.09
C MET A 1 -14.53 -3.95 1.78
N PHE A 2 -13.44 -3.64 2.49
CA PHE A 2 -12.14 -4.28 2.30
C PHE A 2 -12.13 -5.64 3.02
N ASP A 3 -11.75 -6.72 2.33
CA ASP A 3 -11.66 -8.04 2.94
C ASP A 3 -10.36 -8.12 3.78
N PRO A 4 -10.43 -8.29 5.12
CA PRO A 4 -9.25 -8.43 5.98
C PRO A 4 -8.45 -9.72 5.68
N GLN A 5 -8.95 -10.55 4.77
CA GLN A 5 -8.25 -11.72 4.26
C GLN A 5 -7.47 -11.48 2.98
N THR A 6 -7.31 -10.24 2.52
CA THR A 6 -6.50 -9.95 1.33
C THR A 6 -5.30 -9.10 1.70
N LEU A 7 -4.13 -9.44 1.15
CA LEU A 7 -2.97 -8.57 1.19
C LEU A 7 -3.20 -7.43 0.22
N VAL A 8 -3.23 -6.20 0.72
CA VAL A 8 -3.42 -4.99 -0.07
C VAL A 8 -2.16 -4.15 0.05
N VAL A 9 -1.51 -3.92 -1.09
CA VAL A 9 -0.46 -2.93 -1.24
C VAL A 9 -1.07 -1.75 -1.99
N PRO A 10 -1.22 -0.58 -1.38
CA PRO A 10 -1.95 0.52 -1.98
C PRO A 10 -1.07 1.25 -2.99
N ASP A 11 -1.70 2.12 -3.77
CA ASP A 11 -1.05 2.86 -4.83
C ASP A 11 0.16 3.67 -4.32
N GLY A 12 1.17 3.81 -5.17
CA GLY A 12 2.36 4.60 -4.86
C GLY A 12 3.29 3.97 -3.80
N THR A 13 3.00 2.76 -3.30
CA THR A 13 3.86 2.09 -2.30
C THR A 13 5.27 1.87 -2.83
N ARG A 14 6.27 2.24 -2.03
CA ARG A 14 7.69 2.10 -2.37
C ARG A 14 8.41 1.23 -1.34
N MET A 15 8.94 0.11 -1.81
CA MET A 15 9.93 -0.66 -1.07
C MET A 15 11.32 -0.13 -1.40
N GLU A 16 11.92 0.54 -0.42
CA GLU A 16 13.31 0.97 -0.42
C GLU A 16 14.21 -0.09 0.24
N GLU A 17 15.50 0.18 0.38
CA GLU A 17 16.51 -0.82 0.77
C GLU A 17 16.17 -1.59 2.05
N ARG A 18 15.62 -0.91 3.06
CA ARG A 18 15.20 -1.52 4.33
C ARG A 18 13.89 -0.96 4.88
N THR A 19 13.13 -0.22 4.08
CA THR A 19 11.91 0.45 4.54
C THR A 19 10.82 0.37 3.48
N ILE A 20 9.60 0.10 3.93
CA ILE A 20 8.38 0.19 3.14
C ILE A 20 7.77 1.56 3.42
N VAL A 21 7.62 2.36 2.38
CA VAL A 21 7.00 3.69 2.44
C VAL A 21 5.62 3.59 1.82
N VAL A 22 4.62 3.91 2.62
CA VAL A 22 3.21 3.99 2.26
C VAL A 22 2.75 5.43 2.48
N ASP A 23 2.00 5.98 1.54
CA ASP A 23 1.54 7.37 1.64
C ASP A 23 0.33 7.52 2.58
N GLY A 24 -0.56 6.52 2.64
CA GLY A 24 -1.63 6.42 3.63
C GLY A 24 -1.25 5.55 4.82
N GLY A 25 -2.21 4.91 5.46
CA GLY A 25 -1.95 4.09 6.66
C GLY A 25 -1.54 2.65 6.34
N ALA A 26 -1.12 1.93 7.38
CA ALA A 26 -0.70 0.54 7.30
C ALA A 26 -1.27 -0.28 8.47
N ILE A 27 -2.09 -1.27 8.12
CA ILE A 27 -2.67 -2.27 9.03
C ILE A 27 -1.90 -3.58 8.87
N ILE A 28 -1.28 -4.05 9.94
CA ILE A 28 -0.50 -5.28 9.97
C ILE A 28 -1.23 -6.29 10.84
N GLY A 29 -1.81 -7.30 10.21
CA GLY A 29 -2.55 -8.35 10.86
C GLY A 29 -1.66 -9.23 11.76
N GLY A 30 -2.29 -9.87 12.74
CA GLY A 30 -1.56 -10.59 13.79
C GLY A 30 -0.73 -11.78 13.31
N GLY A 31 0.31 -12.12 14.08
CA GLY A 31 1.24 -13.21 13.79
C GLY A 31 2.09 -13.00 12.52
N THR A 32 2.22 -11.76 12.09
CA THR A 32 2.98 -11.37 10.90
C THR A 32 4.44 -11.07 11.26
N SER A 33 5.36 -11.36 10.33
CA SER A 33 6.78 -11.01 10.49
C SER A 33 7.25 -10.11 9.35
N ILE A 34 7.94 -9.02 9.68
CA ILE A 34 8.38 -8.00 8.72
C ILE A 34 9.85 -7.68 8.99
N GLU A 35 10.74 -7.96 8.03
CA GLU A 35 12.18 -7.67 8.12
C GLU A 35 12.52 -6.21 7.77
N TYR A 36 11.58 -5.50 7.16
CA TYR A 36 11.68 -4.10 6.81
C TYR A 36 11.21 -3.19 7.96
N GLY A 37 11.61 -1.92 7.90
CA GLY A 37 10.91 -0.84 8.59
C GLY A 37 9.67 -0.40 7.81
N ILE A 38 8.79 0.32 8.47
CA ILE A 38 7.52 0.79 7.90
C ILE A 38 7.39 2.27 8.19
N ILE A 39 7.15 3.03 7.13
CA ILE A 39 6.79 4.44 7.19
C ILE A 39 5.42 4.56 6.55
N ALA A 40 4.46 5.03 7.33
CA ALA A 40 3.09 5.27 6.87
C ALA A 40 2.53 6.52 7.54
N ASP A 41 1.32 6.94 7.18
CA ASP A 41 0.62 8.02 7.88
C ASP A 41 0.17 7.56 9.27
N GLU A 42 -0.69 6.54 9.31
CA GLU A 42 -1.09 5.83 10.53
C GLU A 42 -0.59 4.38 10.48
N ILE A 43 -0.15 3.83 11.61
CA ILE A 43 0.32 2.44 11.68
C ILE A 43 -0.44 1.69 12.76
N THR A 44 -1.16 0.64 12.36
CA THR A 44 -1.85 -0.27 13.26
C THR A 44 -1.23 -1.66 13.15
N ILE A 45 -0.57 -2.09 14.21
CA ILE A 45 0.11 -3.37 14.34
C ILE A 45 -0.75 -4.27 15.23
N GLY A 46 -1.22 -5.39 14.68
CA GLY A 46 -1.99 -6.39 15.40
C GLY A 46 -1.15 -7.26 16.34
N GLU A 47 -1.78 -8.28 16.91
CA GLU A 47 -1.18 -9.11 17.96
C GLU A 47 -0.02 -9.99 17.47
N HIS A 48 0.98 -10.21 18.32
CA HIS A 48 2.12 -11.11 18.05
C HIS A 48 2.89 -10.79 16.76
N VAL A 49 2.95 -9.52 16.38
CA VAL A 49 3.70 -9.10 15.19
C VAL A 49 5.17 -8.89 15.53
N LYS A 50 6.05 -9.28 14.61
CA LYS A 50 7.49 -9.03 14.71
C LYS A 50 7.94 -8.11 13.59
N ILE A 51 8.42 -6.92 13.93
CA ILE A 51 8.99 -5.97 12.96
C ILE A 51 10.45 -5.78 13.31
N TYR A 52 11.37 -6.16 12.43
CA TYR A 52 12.81 -6.03 12.68
C TYR A 52 13.34 -4.63 12.37
N GLY A 53 12.66 -3.87 11.50
CA GLY A 53 13.03 -2.51 11.17
C GLY A 53 12.43 -1.45 12.10
N GLU A 54 12.61 -0.19 11.71
CA GLU A 54 12.00 0.95 12.39
C GLU A 54 10.54 1.13 11.99
N VAL A 55 9.71 1.58 12.94
CA VAL A 55 8.31 1.92 12.69
C VAL A 55 8.16 3.43 12.84
N SER A 56 7.70 4.12 11.81
CA SER A 56 7.56 5.58 11.85
C SER A 56 6.23 6.01 11.22
N ALA A 57 5.29 6.45 12.04
CA ALA A 57 4.04 7.03 11.59
C ALA A 57 4.12 8.56 11.55
N ARG A 58 3.45 9.18 10.56
CA ARG A 58 3.31 10.65 10.47
C ARG A 58 2.16 11.19 11.32
N SER A 59 1.24 10.32 11.72
CA SER A 59 0.20 10.54 12.72
C SER A 59 0.37 9.50 13.83
N ASP A 60 -0.60 8.59 13.99
CA ASP A 60 -0.72 7.77 15.18
C ASP A 60 -0.14 6.36 14.98
N VAL A 61 0.29 5.77 16.09
CA VAL A 61 0.78 4.38 16.13
C VAL A 61 -0.03 3.59 17.14
N TYR A 62 -0.65 2.51 16.68
CA TYR A 62 -1.30 1.51 17.51
C TYR A 62 -0.51 0.22 17.42
N ILE A 63 0.05 -0.24 18.54
CA ILE A 63 0.74 -1.52 18.63
C ILE A 63 -0.02 -2.39 19.60
N ASP A 64 -0.54 -3.51 19.12
CA ASP A 64 -1.29 -4.46 19.92
C ASP A 64 -0.35 -5.42 20.67
N ARG A 65 -0.95 -6.27 21.49
CA ARG A 65 -0.31 -7.09 22.52
C ARG A 65 0.75 -8.02 21.96
N ARG A 66 1.80 -8.22 22.77
CA ARG A 66 2.89 -9.17 22.53
C ARG A 66 3.63 -8.95 21.21
N SER A 67 3.65 -7.71 20.74
CA SER A 67 4.40 -7.32 19.55
C SER A 67 5.85 -7.03 19.90
N GLU A 68 6.76 -7.40 19.00
CA GLU A 68 8.20 -7.19 19.12
C GLU A 68 8.66 -6.27 17.98
N ILE A 69 9.24 -5.12 18.34
CA ILE A 69 9.80 -4.16 17.38
C ILE A 69 11.30 -4.06 17.63
N GLY A 70 12.10 -4.47 16.65
CA GLY A 70 13.56 -4.48 16.69
C GLY A 70 14.19 -3.09 16.54
N GLY A 71 13.47 -2.15 15.92
CA GLY A 71 13.94 -0.79 15.67
C GLY A 71 13.34 0.27 16.59
N THR A 72 13.60 1.53 16.21
CA THR A 72 12.99 2.71 16.82
C THR A 72 11.51 2.79 16.43
N VAL A 73 10.65 3.19 17.36
CA VAL A 73 9.25 3.55 17.07
C VAL A 73 9.10 5.06 17.15
N ARG A 74 8.56 5.67 16.09
CA ARG A 74 8.30 7.11 16.01
C ARG A 74 6.84 7.36 15.67
N ALA A 75 6.19 8.17 16.48
CA ALA A 75 4.85 8.67 16.23
C ALA A 75 4.86 10.20 16.32
N ASN A 76 4.41 10.86 15.26
CA ASN A 76 4.26 12.32 15.25
C ASN A 76 2.92 12.77 15.87
N GLY A 77 1.94 11.88 15.93
CA GLY A 77 0.71 12.02 16.71
C GLY A 77 0.79 11.25 18.02
N ASP A 78 -0.29 10.56 18.36
CA ASP A 78 -0.44 9.76 19.57
C ASP A 78 0.08 8.33 19.37
N ALA A 79 0.52 7.69 20.45
CA ALA A 79 1.01 6.32 20.42
C ALA A 79 0.34 5.46 21.49
N HIS A 80 -0.18 4.31 21.11
CA HIS A 80 -0.80 3.33 21.97
C HIS A 80 -0.01 2.02 21.92
N LEU A 81 0.58 1.62 23.05
CA LEU A 81 1.33 0.39 23.18
C LEU A 81 0.55 -0.62 24.02
N GLY A 82 0.20 -1.74 23.42
CA GLY A 82 -0.50 -2.85 24.07
C GLY A 82 0.39 -3.63 25.02
N GLU A 83 -0.24 -4.54 25.76
CA GLU A 83 0.42 -5.33 26.80
C GLU A 83 1.57 -6.18 26.26
N PHE A 84 2.63 -6.34 27.04
CA PHE A 84 3.82 -7.15 26.71
C PHE A 84 4.52 -6.72 25.41
N THR A 85 4.31 -5.49 24.95
CA THR A 85 5.03 -4.96 23.80
C THR A 85 6.50 -4.77 24.14
N LYS A 86 7.38 -5.22 23.25
CA LYS A 86 8.83 -5.06 23.39
C LYS A 86 9.38 -4.19 22.26
N ILE A 87 10.03 -3.10 22.61
CA ILE A 87 10.72 -2.20 21.67
C ILE A 87 12.21 -2.24 22.01
N ASP A 88 13.02 -2.77 21.09
CA ASP A 88 14.47 -2.86 21.27
C ASP A 88 15.19 -1.53 20.97
N GLY A 89 14.57 -0.62 20.23
CA GLY A 89 15.06 0.73 19.98
C GLY A 89 14.49 1.79 20.95
N LYS A 90 14.57 3.06 20.52
CA LYS A 90 13.97 4.20 21.24
C LYS A 90 12.51 4.37 20.83
N LEU A 91 11.65 4.78 21.76
CA LEU A 91 10.30 5.26 21.45
C LEU A 91 10.28 6.80 21.45
N ALA A 92 9.85 7.43 20.37
CA ALA A 92 9.70 8.87 20.28
C ALA A 92 8.28 9.23 19.85
N VAL A 93 7.57 9.97 20.70
CA VAL A 93 6.16 10.32 20.50
C VAL A 93 6.01 11.83 20.66
N ALA A 94 5.48 12.50 19.65
CA ALA A 94 5.24 13.93 19.72
C ALA A 94 3.90 14.29 20.38
N GLY A 95 2.90 13.42 20.28
CA GLY A 95 1.61 13.54 20.98
C GLY A 95 1.59 12.83 22.32
N ASN A 96 0.40 12.32 22.67
CA ASN A 96 0.15 11.54 23.88
C ASN A 96 0.67 10.12 23.73
N LEU A 97 1.14 9.55 24.84
CA LEU A 97 1.63 8.18 24.89
C LEU A 97 0.81 7.38 25.90
N ASP A 98 0.12 6.37 25.41
CA ASP A 98 -0.59 5.38 26.20
C ASP A 98 0.20 4.08 26.25
N ILE A 99 0.52 3.62 27.46
CA ILE A 99 1.32 2.42 27.69
C ILE A 99 0.50 1.43 28.50
N GLY A 100 0.28 0.24 27.92
CA GLY A 100 -0.33 -0.89 28.58
C GLY A 100 0.62 -1.64 29.52
N ASP A 101 0.16 -2.78 30.02
CA ASP A 101 0.88 -3.53 31.04
C ASP A 101 2.13 -4.23 30.49
N HIS A 102 3.22 -4.27 31.26
CA HIS A 102 4.45 -5.01 30.94
C HIS A 102 5.13 -4.62 29.62
N VAL A 103 5.03 -3.36 29.20
CA VAL A 103 5.78 -2.84 28.05
C VAL A 103 7.25 -2.67 28.41
N SER A 104 8.15 -3.14 27.54
CA SER A 104 9.61 -3.05 27.71
C SER A 104 10.22 -2.25 26.55
N ILE A 105 10.85 -1.12 26.88
CA ILE A 105 11.53 -0.25 25.91
C ILE A 105 13.00 -0.16 26.30
N LYS A 106 13.89 -0.65 25.43
CA LYS A 106 15.30 -0.85 25.78
C LYS A 106 16.10 0.45 25.78
N ASP A 107 15.97 1.27 24.74
CA ASP A 107 16.74 2.53 24.60
C ASP A 107 15.99 3.75 25.18
N GLY A 108 14.95 3.50 25.98
CA GLY A 108 14.12 4.50 26.62
C GLY A 108 13.07 5.13 25.70
N PHE A 109 12.30 6.07 26.24
CA PHE A 109 11.25 6.77 25.50
C PHE A 109 11.27 8.27 25.73
N GLU A 110 10.80 9.02 24.75
CA GLU A 110 10.60 10.47 24.79
C GLU A 110 9.18 10.75 24.31
N ALA A 111 8.35 11.29 25.18
CA ALA A 111 7.00 11.74 24.85
C ALA A 111 6.88 13.23 25.16
N ARG A 112 6.33 14.02 24.22
CA ARG A 112 6.09 15.46 24.41
C ARG A 112 4.69 15.77 24.94
N GLY A 113 3.72 14.91 24.67
CA GLY A 113 2.37 15.00 25.23
C GLY A 113 2.24 14.27 26.57
N TRP A 114 0.99 13.97 26.94
CA TRP A 114 0.70 13.30 28.21
C TRP A 114 1.04 11.82 28.14
N ILE A 115 1.75 11.33 29.15
CA ILE A 115 2.05 9.90 29.29
C ILE A 115 1.01 9.31 30.24
N THR A 116 0.17 8.45 29.69
CA THR A 116 -0.84 7.69 30.42
C THR A 116 -0.37 6.24 30.50
N ILE A 117 -0.13 5.74 31.70
CA ILE A 117 0.16 4.31 31.91
C ILE A 117 -1.13 3.71 32.46
N ARG A 118 -1.90 3.08 31.56
CA ARG A 118 -3.25 2.58 31.84
C ARG A 118 -3.22 1.06 32.03
N ASN A 119 -3.76 0.63 33.17
CA ASN A 119 -4.52 -0.62 33.26
C ASN A 119 -5.99 -0.18 33.36
N PRO A 120 -6.67 0.08 32.22
CA PRO A 120 -7.95 0.75 32.27
C PRO A 120 -9.00 -0.19 32.87
N ILE A 121 -9.74 0.33 33.85
CA ILE A 121 -11.01 -0.27 34.26
C ILE A 121 -11.88 -0.38 33.00
N PRO A 122 -12.43 -1.56 32.64
CA PRO A 122 -13.09 -1.74 31.37
C PRO A 122 -14.27 -0.77 31.23
N LEU A 123 -14.15 0.20 30.33
CA LEU A 123 -15.19 1.19 30.02
C LEU A 123 -16.48 0.51 29.55
N ILE A 124 -16.34 -0.70 28.98
CA ILE A 124 -17.42 -1.66 28.70
C ILE A 124 -18.32 -1.93 29.92
N ILE A 125 -17.78 -2.00 31.15
CA ILE A 125 -18.60 -2.21 32.34
C ILE A 125 -19.44 -0.96 32.62
N PHE A 126 -18.85 0.22 32.45
CA PHE A 126 -19.56 1.49 32.64
C PHE A 126 -20.65 1.69 31.58
N LEU A 127 -20.33 1.40 30.31
CA LEU A 127 -21.27 1.43 29.20
C LEU A 127 -22.39 0.40 29.39
N TYR A 128 -22.07 -0.82 29.82
CA TYR A 128 -23.04 -1.85 30.15
C TYR A 128 -23.99 -1.43 31.27
N LEU A 129 -23.47 -0.82 32.36
CA LEU A 129 -24.30 -0.32 33.46
C LEU A 129 -25.22 0.83 33.01
N TYR A 130 -24.70 1.74 32.19
CA TYR A 130 -25.46 2.88 31.66
C TYR A 130 -26.58 2.43 30.71
N LEU A 131 -26.27 1.55 29.76
CA LEU A 131 -27.26 0.95 28.86
C LEU A 131 -28.30 0.12 29.62
N SER A 132 -27.86 -0.67 30.62
CA SER A 132 -28.76 -1.43 31.47
C SER A 132 -29.74 -0.54 32.22
N GLU A 133 -29.30 0.63 32.70
CA GLU A 133 -30.17 1.59 33.38
C GLU A 133 -31.16 2.26 32.42
N LEU A 134 -30.73 2.61 31.20
CA LEU A 134 -31.60 3.20 30.18
C LEU A 134 -32.71 2.23 29.71
N ILE A 135 -32.35 0.96 29.48
CA ILE A 135 -33.30 -0.11 29.13
C ILE A 135 -34.26 -0.35 30.31
N ARG A 136 -33.75 -0.36 31.54
CA ARG A 136 -34.57 -0.54 32.74
C ARG A 136 -35.50 0.64 33.02
N SER A 137 -35.15 1.84 32.54
CA SER A 137 -35.98 3.05 32.58
C SER A 137 -37.01 3.13 31.43
N GLY A 138 -37.02 2.19 30.48
CA GLY A 138 -37.98 2.13 29.37
C GLY A 138 -37.81 3.23 28.31
N ARG A 139 -36.59 3.72 28.10
CA ARG A 139 -36.27 4.78 27.12
C ARG A 139 -35.62 4.22 25.87
N ASP A 140 -36.28 3.23 25.28
CA ASP A 140 -35.72 2.45 24.17
C ASP A 140 -35.41 3.33 22.93
N GLU A 141 -36.21 4.37 22.67
CA GLU A 141 -36.00 5.32 21.56
C GLU A 141 -34.76 6.22 21.75
N GLU A 142 -34.44 6.62 22.98
CA GLU A 142 -33.24 7.42 23.29
C GLU A 142 -31.97 6.57 23.17
N VAL A 143 -32.07 5.28 23.52
CA VAL A 143 -30.98 4.30 23.40
C VAL A 143 -30.69 4.03 21.93
N GLU A 144 -31.72 3.76 21.12
CA GLU A 144 -31.55 3.50 19.68
C GLU A 144 -30.94 4.70 18.97
N LYS A 145 -31.38 5.92 19.29
CA LYS A 145 -30.80 7.15 18.74
C LYS A 145 -29.36 7.41 19.21
N ALA A 146 -29.04 7.17 20.49
CA ALA A 146 -27.69 7.36 20.99
C ALA A 146 -26.71 6.28 20.47
N LEU A 147 -27.20 5.07 20.21
CA LEU A 147 -26.45 4.03 19.53
C LEU A 147 -26.24 4.42 18.06
N ASP A 148 -27.28 4.86 17.36
CA ASP A 148 -27.18 5.32 15.98
C ASP A 148 -26.25 6.53 15.85
N ASP A 149 -26.24 7.50 16.76
CA ASP A 149 -25.31 8.64 16.74
C ASP A 149 -23.86 8.24 17.10
N LEU A 150 -23.65 7.16 17.87
CA LEU A 150 -22.29 6.64 18.19
C LEU A 150 -21.72 5.75 17.07
N PHE A 151 -22.59 5.04 16.36
CA PHE A 151 -22.24 4.12 15.29
C PHE A 151 -22.55 4.68 13.89
N SER A 152 -23.06 5.92 13.81
CA SER A 152 -23.10 6.68 12.57
C SER A 152 -21.66 7.03 12.24
N ASP A 153 -21.01 6.10 11.54
CA ASP A 153 -19.80 6.36 10.81
C ASP A 153 -20.12 7.45 9.77
N ASP A 154 -20.00 8.72 10.17
CA ASP A 154 -19.55 9.81 9.31
C ASP A 154 -18.04 9.62 8.99
N SER A 155 -17.59 8.37 8.83
CA SER A 155 -16.42 8.12 8.01
C SER A 155 -16.85 8.48 6.60
N ASP A 156 -16.63 9.73 6.20
CA ASP A 156 -16.27 9.96 4.82
C ASP A 156 -15.33 8.81 4.46
N ASP A 157 -15.72 7.95 3.52
CA ASP A 157 -14.83 6.98 2.90
C ASP A 157 -13.72 7.80 2.23
N VAL A 158 -12.80 8.33 3.02
CA VAL A 158 -11.55 8.84 2.52
C VAL A 158 -10.90 7.59 2.00
N ASP A 159 -10.83 7.50 0.68
CA ASP A 159 -10.10 6.49 -0.08
C ASP A 159 -8.60 6.66 0.19
N THR A 160 -8.24 6.68 1.47
CA THR A 160 -6.88 6.79 1.94
C THR A 160 -6.22 5.47 1.62
N PRO A 161 -5.12 5.49 0.86
CA PRO A 161 -4.43 4.29 0.44
C PRO A 161 -3.93 3.52 1.66
N MET A 162 -4.64 2.46 2.06
CA MET A 162 -4.30 1.65 3.22
C MET A 162 -3.58 0.37 2.82
N MET A 163 -2.38 0.17 3.36
CA MET A 163 -1.68 -1.10 3.26
C MET A 163 -2.24 -2.09 4.27
N ILE A 164 -2.63 -3.27 3.81
CA ILE A 164 -3.17 -4.33 4.67
C ILE A 164 -2.31 -5.57 4.51
N LEU A 165 -1.66 -5.98 5.59
CA LEU A 165 -1.04 -7.29 5.69
C LEU A 165 -1.99 -8.21 6.45
N PRO A 166 -2.53 -9.25 5.83
CA PRO A 166 -3.38 -10.17 6.55
C PRO A 166 -2.56 -10.97 7.57
N ALA A 167 -3.24 -11.48 8.59
CA ALA A 167 -2.62 -12.30 9.62
C ALA A 167 -1.80 -13.46 9.03
N LYS A 168 -0.67 -13.78 9.68
CA LYS A 168 0.30 -14.82 9.27
C LYS A 168 0.96 -14.55 7.91
N SER A 169 1.12 -13.29 7.53
CA SER A 169 1.95 -12.92 6.38
C SER A 169 3.42 -12.74 6.79
N GLY A 170 4.32 -12.79 5.82
CA GLY A 170 5.75 -12.56 6.03
C GLY A 170 6.30 -11.64 4.96
N ILE A 171 6.87 -10.49 5.33
CA ILE A 171 7.67 -9.68 4.42
C ILE A 171 9.12 -9.77 4.83
N THR A 172 9.90 -10.51 4.06
CA THR A 172 11.35 -10.65 4.19
C THR A 172 12.05 -9.83 3.11
N LEU A 173 13.34 -9.56 3.27
CA LEU A 173 14.15 -8.82 2.29
C LEU A 173 14.10 -9.43 0.87
N SER A 174 13.79 -10.72 0.77
CA SER A 174 13.78 -11.46 -0.48
C SER A 174 12.39 -11.86 -0.97
N ALA A 175 11.36 -11.79 -0.12
CA ALA A 175 10.05 -12.32 -0.44
C ALA A 175 8.91 -11.68 0.37
N ILE A 176 7.79 -11.46 -0.30
CA ILE A 176 6.49 -11.11 0.27
C ILE A 176 5.64 -12.38 0.22
N GLU A 177 5.36 -12.97 1.37
CA GLU A 177 4.67 -14.25 1.50
C GLU A 177 3.34 -14.07 2.22
N THR A 178 2.27 -14.54 1.59
CA THR A 178 0.95 -14.57 2.19
C THR A 178 0.20 -15.81 1.74
N GLY A 179 -0.56 -16.42 2.64
CA GLY A 179 -1.42 -17.57 2.31
C GLY A 179 -2.74 -17.18 1.64
N LYS A 180 -2.88 -15.90 1.28
CA LYS A 180 -4.11 -15.24 0.88
C LYS A 180 -3.95 -14.57 -0.48
N PRO A 181 -5.03 -14.07 -1.10
CA PRO A 181 -4.93 -13.22 -2.29
C PRO A 181 -4.08 -11.97 -2.00
N ALA A 182 -3.36 -11.51 -3.02
CA ALA A 182 -2.60 -10.27 -3.00
C ALA A 182 -3.10 -9.31 -4.08
N HIS A 183 -3.43 -8.10 -3.68
CA HIS A 183 -3.79 -6.97 -4.52
C HIS A 183 -2.70 -5.92 -4.38
N ILE A 184 -2.08 -5.58 -5.50
CA ILE A 184 -1.08 -4.54 -5.59
C ILE A 184 -1.69 -3.42 -6.41
N GLY A 185 -1.65 -2.22 -5.86
CA GLY A 185 -2.14 -1.00 -6.48
C GLY A 185 -1.32 -0.55 -7.67
N ASP A 186 -1.63 0.66 -8.10
CA ASP A 186 -1.00 1.33 -9.24
C ASP A 186 0.26 2.10 -8.78
N ASP A 187 1.16 2.40 -9.72
CA ASP A 187 2.39 3.20 -9.50
C ASP A 187 3.29 2.69 -8.36
N CYS A 188 3.28 1.38 -8.09
CA CYS A 188 4.05 0.77 -7.02
C CYS A 188 5.47 0.40 -7.47
N ARG A 189 6.42 0.45 -6.53
CA ARG A 189 7.77 -0.07 -6.70
C ARG A 189 8.04 -1.11 -5.62
N LEU A 190 8.00 -2.38 -5.99
CA LEU A 190 8.12 -3.49 -5.05
C LEU A 190 9.44 -4.24 -5.22
N GLN A 191 9.97 -4.74 -4.10
CA GLN A 191 11.20 -5.52 -4.07
C GLN A 191 10.98 -6.86 -3.38
N GLY A 192 11.49 -7.92 -4.00
CA GLY A 192 11.37 -9.28 -3.50
C GLY A 192 10.38 -10.13 -4.29
N ASN A 193 10.43 -11.43 -4.04
CA ASN A 193 9.60 -12.41 -4.70
C ASN A 193 8.21 -12.46 -4.06
N ILE A 194 7.16 -12.41 -4.86
CA ILE A 194 5.79 -12.47 -4.35
C ILE A 194 5.33 -13.91 -4.32
N ARG A 195 4.88 -14.39 -3.17
CA ARG A 195 4.24 -15.69 -2.98
C ARG A 195 2.87 -15.47 -2.36
N ALA A 196 1.83 -15.68 -3.15
CA ALA A 196 0.45 -15.50 -2.72
C ALA A 196 -0.44 -16.60 -3.32
N GLU A 197 -1.67 -16.72 -2.83
CA GLU A 197 -2.65 -17.60 -3.47
C GLU A 197 -2.98 -17.12 -4.88
N SER A 198 -3.28 -15.83 -5.01
CA SER A 198 -3.47 -15.15 -6.30
C SER A 198 -2.83 -13.78 -6.23
N VAL A 199 -2.41 -13.24 -7.38
CA VAL A 199 -1.81 -11.91 -7.47
C VAL A 199 -2.58 -11.11 -8.51
N SER A 200 -3.13 -9.97 -8.11
CA SER A 200 -3.62 -8.94 -9.00
C SER A 200 -2.72 -7.73 -8.85
N MET A 201 -2.03 -7.36 -9.93
CA MET A 201 -1.12 -6.23 -9.96
C MET A 201 -1.71 -5.12 -10.81
N GLY A 202 -1.77 -3.92 -10.23
CA GLY A 202 -2.23 -2.69 -10.85
C GLY A 202 -1.35 -2.24 -12.00
N SER A 203 -1.57 -1.00 -12.46
CA SER A 203 -0.91 -0.40 -13.61
C SER A 203 0.33 0.39 -13.21
N ASN A 204 1.26 0.61 -14.16
CA ASN A 204 2.49 1.39 -13.97
C ASN A 204 3.40 0.89 -12.81
N THR A 205 3.25 -0.38 -12.42
CA THR A 205 3.95 -0.96 -11.28
C THR A 205 5.22 -1.69 -11.73
N THR A 206 6.31 -1.49 -10.98
CA THR A 206 7.58 -2.21 -11.22
C THR A 206 7.86 -3.19 -10.08
N LEU A 207 8.06 -4.46 -10.42
CA LEU A 207 8.43 -5.51 -9.49
C LEU A 207 9.86 -5.99 -9.72
N PHE A 208 10.71 -5.79 -8.72
CA PHE A 208 12.07 -6.34 -8.65
C PHE A 208 12.06 -7.70 -7.97
N GLY A 209 11.55 -8.69 -8.67
CA GLY A 209 11.44 -10.05 -8.16
C GLY A 209 10.62 -10.95 -9.07
N SER A 210 10.47 -12.20 -8.65
CA SER A 210 9.63 -13.19 -9.33
C SER A 210 8.26 -13.29 -8.66
N ILE A 211 7.23 -13.66 -9.42
CA ILE A 211 5.88 -13.90 -8.92
C ILE A 211 5.63 -15.40 -8.91
N ARG A 212 5.16 -15.93 -7.79
CA ARG A 212 4.62 -17.28 -7.68
C ARG A 212 3.22 -17.24 -7.09
N ALA A 213 2.25 -17.71 -7.84
CA ALA A 213 0.87 -17.78 -7.39
C ALA A 213 0.09 -18.90 -8.08
N LYS A 214 -1.18 -19.05 -7.74
CA LYS A 214 -2.11 -19.88 -8.52
C LYS A 214 -2.52 -19.13 -9.78
N ASP A 215 -3.13 -17.97 -9.61
CA ASP A 215 -3.57 -17.12 -10.72
C ASP A 215 -2.88 -15.76 -10.62
N VAL A 216 -2.43 -15.23 -11.75
CA VAL A 216 -1.73 -13.93 -11.82
C VAL A 216 -2.44 -13.06 -12.86
N THR A 217 -2.85 -11.87 -12.45
CA THR A 217 -3.37 -10.82 -13.33
C THR A 217 -2.49 -9.60 -13.22
N ILE A 218 -1.99 -9.10 -14.33
CA ILE A 218 -1.20 -7.89 -14.42
C ILE A 218 -1.96 -6.93 -15.33
N ARG A 219 -2.24 -5.71 -14.86
CA ARG A 219 -2.91 -4.66 -15.64
C ARG A 219 -1.98 -4.07 -16.70
N GLU A 220 -1.77 -2.76 -16.76
CA GLU A 220 -1.10 -2.12 -17.89
C GLU A 220 0.24 -1.48 -17.52
N ASN A 221 1.18 -1.46 -18.47
CA ASN A 221 2.46 -0.76 -18.36
C ASN A 221 3.32 -1.17 -17.15
N CYS A 222 3.24 -2.43 -16.75
CA CYS A 222 4.01 -2.98 -15.64
C CYS A 222 5.30 -3.64 -16.11
N THR A 223 6.33 -3.60 -15.26
CA THR A 223 7.61 -4.27 -15.52
C THR A 223 7.89 -5.29 -14.44
N VAL A 224 8.03 -6.57 -14.83
CA VAL A 224 8.42 -7.66 -13.93
C VAL A 224 9.82 -8.11 -14.30
N HIS A 225 10.78 -7.89 -13.40
CA HIS A 225 12.18 -8.22 -13.66
C HIS A 225 12.51 -9.71 -13.52
N GLY A 226 11.69 -10.46 -12.78
CA GLY A 226 11.89 -11.89 -12.54
C GLY A 226 10.97 -12.79 -13.36
N ASN A 227 10.86 -14.04 -12.90
CA ASN A 227 10.02 -15.04 -13.54
C ASN A 227 8.58 -14.96 -13.01
N ILE A 228 7.62 -15.38 -13.82
CA ILE A 228 6.23 -15.56 -13.40
C ILE A 228 5.93 -17.06 -13.46
N ASP A 229 5.65 -17.64 -12.29
CA ASP A 229 5.41 -19.07 -12.09
C ASP A 229 4.00 -19.25 -11.50
N ALA A 230 3.04 -19.51 -12.39
CA ALA A 230 1.64 -19.69 -12.04
C ALA A 230 1.20 -21.14 -12.22
N SER A 231 0.52 -21.73 -11.24
CA SER A 231 -0.05 -23.08 -11.39
C SER A 231 -1.38 -23.09 -12.17
N GLY A 232 -2.04 -21.93 -12.23
CA GLY A 232 -3.32 -21.68 -12.89
C GLY A 232 -3.15 -20.80 -14.13
N ASN A 233 -4.00 -19.78 -14.26
CA ASN A 233 -4.05 -18.92 -15.43
C ASN A 233 -3.25 -17.63 -15.19
N VAL A 234 -2.62 -17.13 -16.24
CA VAL A 234 -1.97 -15.81 -16.22
C VAL A 234 -2.63 -14.91 -17.25
N SER A 235 -3.01 -13.70 -16.82
CA SER A 235 -3.51 -12.63 -17.68
C SER A 235 -2.55 -11.43 -17.63
N ILE A 236 -2.05 -11.02 -18.78
CA ILE A 236 -1.12 -9.90 -18.93
C ILE A 236 -1.77 -8.86 -19.85
N GLY A 237 -2.08 -7.69 -19.29
CA GLY A 237 -2.65 -6.55 -20.01
C GLY A 237 -1.67 -5.84 -20.95
N SER A 238 -2.05 -4.65 -21.40
CA SER A 238 -1.31 -3.88 -22.41
C SER A 238 0.01 -3.28 -21.87
N GLY A 239 0.96 -3.00 -22.75
CA GLY A 239 2.25 -2.36 -22.43
C GLY A 239 3.17 -3.05 -21.41
N ASN A 240 2.90 -4.29 -20.99
CA ASN A 240 3.71 -4.97 -19.96
C ASN A 240 5.03 -5.52 -20.50
N HIS A 241 6.07 -5.52 -19.66
CA HIS A 241 7.36 -6.12 -19.96
C HIS A 241 7.76 -7.12 -18.87
N VAL A 242 7.91 -8.39 -19.26
CA VAL A 242 8.39 -9.48 -18.39
C VAL A 242 9.79 -9.88 -18.86
N LEU A 243 10.80 -9.64 -18.02
CA LEU A 243 12.20 -9.91 -18.38
C LEU A 243 12.60 -11.38 -18.15
N GLY A 244 11.83 -12.12 -17.36
CA GLY A 244 12.08 -13.52 -17.04
C GLY A 244 11.23 -14.51 -17.84
N ASP A 245 11.27 -15.76 -17.39
CA ASP A 245 10.43 -16.84 -17.91
C ASP A 245 8.98 -16.69 -17.41
N LEU A 246 8.02 -17.05 -18.27
CA LEU A 246 6.60 -17.06 -17.96
C LEU A 246 6.07 -18.50 -18.08
N ARG A 247 5.70 -19.09 -16.94
CA ARG A 247 5.16 -20.45 -16.86
C ARG A 247 3.76 -20.40 -16.26
N ALA A 248 2.80 -20.96 -16.97
CA ALA A 248 1.42 -21.04 -16.52
C ALA A 248 0.74 -22.28 -17.08
N ARG A 249 -0.45 -22.61 -16.58
CA ARG A 249 -1.30 -23.63 -17.24
C ARG A 249 -1.87 -23.09 -18.55
N ALA A 250 -2.32 -21.84 -18.55
CA ALA A 250 -2.83 -21.10 -19.70
C ALA A 250 -2.38 -19.63 -19.58
N ILE A 251 -2.01 -19.02 -20.70
CA ILE A 251 -1.55 -17.63 -20.75
C ILE A 251 -2.48 -16.84 -21.67
N ASN A 252 -3.07 -15.76 -21.15
CA ASN A 252 -3.73 -14.72 -21.92
C ASN A 252 -2.81 -13.50 -21.90
N ILE A 253 -2.38 -13.06 -23.07
CA ILE A 253 -1.42 -11.95 -23.19
C ILE A 253 -1.91 -10.95 -24.21
N HIS A 254 -1.85 -9.66 -23.87
CA HIS A 254 -2.13 -8.60 -24.83
C HIS A 254 -1.02 -8.52 -25.88
N ARG A 255 -1.38 -8.21 -27.14
CA ARG A 255 -0.43 -8.14 -28.27
C ARG A 255 0.76 -7.20 -28.05
N SER A 256 0.60 -6.16 -27.24
CA SER A 256 1.67 -5.19 -26.96
C SER A 256 2.62 -5.62 -25.85
N ALA A 257 2.32 -6.70 -25.11
CA ALA A 257 3.17 -7.15 -24.01
C ALA A 257 4.40 -7.87 -24.55
N VAL A 258 5.54 -7.66 -23.90
CA VAL A 258 6.84 -8.21 -24.28
C VAL A 258 7.29 -9.17 -23.19
N VAL A 259 7.68 -10.38 -23.58
CA VAL A 259 8.28 -11.38 -22.69
C VAL A 259 9.64 -11.76 -23.27
N ASP A 260 10.72 -11.48 -22.55
CA ASP A 260 12.09 -11.73 -23.02
C ASP A 260 12.53 -13.19 -22.78
N GLY A 261 11.91 -13.87 -21.82
CA GLY A 261 12.20 -15.27 -21.48
C GLY A 261 11.35 -16.29 -22.22
N THR A 262 11.37 -17.53 -21.73
CA THR A 262 10.59 -18.63 -22.31
C THR A 262 9.15 -18.58 -21.82
N MET A 263 8.18 -18.71 -22.74
CA MET A 263 6.77 -18.90 -22.41
C MET A 263 6.41 -20.39 -22.47
N ASP A 264 5.94 -20.94 -21.35
CA ASP A 264 5.46 -22.33 -21.24
C ASP A 264 4.01 -22.36 -20.76
N ALA A 265 3.13 -22.89 -21.61
CA ALA A 265 1.70 -22.99 -21.35
C ALA A 265 1.10 -24.28 -21.94
N PRO A 266 0.98 -25.35 -21.14
CA PRO A 266 0.50 -26.65 -21.61
C PRO A 266 -0.92 -26.65 -22.22
N ARG A 267 -1.79 -25.69 -21.84
CA ARG A 267 -3.14 -25.54 -22.43
C ARG A 267 -3.22 -24.52 -23.56
N GLY A 268 -2.10 -23.89 -23.91
CA GLY A 268 -2.02 -22.91 -24.98
C GLY A 268 -1.92 -21.46 -24.49
N ILE A 269 -1.57 -20.60 -25.45
CA ILE A 269 -1.40 -19.16 -25.29
C ILE A 269 -2.45 -18.47 -26.16
N VAL A 270 -3.25 -17.59 -25.57
CA VAL A 270 -4.23 -16.74 -26.27
C VAL A 270 -3.67 -15.34 -26.32
N VAL A 271 -3.58 -14.78 -27.52
CA VAL A 271 -3.17 -13.39 -27.71
C VAL A 271 -4.43 -12.55 -27.90
N GLU A 272 -4.66 -11.61 -26.99
CA GLU A 272 -5.78 -10.68 -27.05
C GLU A 272 -5.37 -9.40 -27.80
N GLU A 273 -6.24 -8.97 -28.71
CA GLU A 273 -6.22 -7.63 -29.30
C GLU A 273 -7.36 -6.85 -28.68
N THR A 274 -7.14 -6.20 -27.54
CA THR A 274 -8.12 -5.22 -27.06
C THR A 274 -7.80 -3.89 -27.72
N ALA A 275 -8.54 -3.63 -28.81
CA ALA A 275 -8.84 -2.27 -29.22
C ALA A 275 -9.52 -1.59 -28.02
N SER A 276 -8.81 -0.67 -27.37
CA SER A 276 -9.32 0.25 -26.38
C SER A 276 -10.31 1.25 -27.02
N GLU A 277 -11.44 0.74 -27.53
CA GLU A 277 -12.63 1.48 -27.99
C GLU A 277 -13.75 0.52 -28.48
N VAL A 278 -14.18 -0.48 -27.70
CA VAL A 278 -15.41 -1.24 -28.05
C VAL A 278 -16.23 -1.65 -26.81
N GLU A 279 -16.60 -0.69 -25.96
CA GLU A 279 -17.61 -0.97 -24.91
C GLU A 279 -18.72 0.10 -24.74
N GLU A 280 -18.90 1.01 -25.70
CA GLU A 280 -20.05 1.96 -25.67
C GLU A 280 -21.11 1.73 -26.76
N ALA A 281 -21.04 0.63 -27.51
CA ALA A 281 -22.01 0.32 -28.56
C ALA A 281 -22.67 -1.06 -28.41
N ARG A 282 -23.05 -1.44 -27.18
CA ARG A 282 -24.00 -2.56 -26.98
C ARG A 282 -24.96 -2.30 -25.82
N LYS A 283 -25.99 -1.49 -26.10
CA LYS A 283 -27.35 -1.77 -25.59
C LYS A 283 -28.39 -1.61 -26.71
N PRO A 284 -29.52 -2.34 -26.64
CA PRO A 284 -30.20 -2.94 -27.80
C PRO A 284 -31.58 -2.33 -28.14
N GLY A 285 -32.11 -2.67 -29.31
CA GLY A 285 -33.46 -2.32 -29.82
C GLY A 285 -33.35 -1.36 -31.01
N GLU A 286 -33.93 -1.57 -32.19
CA GLU A 286 -35.21 -2.17 -32.53
C GLU A 286 -35.17 -2.65 -34.00
N VAL A 287 -35.85 -3.76 -34.30
CA VAL A 287 -36.07 -4.28 -35.64
C VAL A 287 -37.24 -3.52 -36.26
N GLU A 288 -37.05 -2.86 -37.41
CA GLU A 288 -38.12 -2.76 -38.41
C GLU A 288 -37.60 -2.49 -39.84
N LYS A 289 -38.39 -2.96 -40.81
CA LYS A 289 -38.09 -3.37 -42.20
C LYS A 289 -37.69 -2.27 -43.19
N PRO A 290 -37.10 -2.63 -44.36
CA PRO A 290 -36.60 -1.68 -45.35
C PRO A 290 -37.72 -1.01 -46.16
N LYS A 291 -37.55 0.27 -46.52
CA LYS A 291 -38.38 0.97 -47.52
C LYS A 291 -37.55 1.46 -48.70
N GLU A 292 -38.14 1.22 -49.86
CA GLU A 292 -37.76 1.67 -51.20
C GLU A 292 -37.68 3.20 -51.37
N VAL A 293 -37.01 3.55 -52.46
CA VAL A 293 -36.73 4.86 -53.05
C VAL A 293 -38.00 5.64 -53.43
N GLY A 294 -38.00 6.95 -53.19
CA GLY A 294 -38.92 7.91 -53.82
C GLY A 294 -38.81 9.33 -53.26
N LYS A 295 -38.31 10.28 -54.07
CA LYS A 295 -38.44 11.75 -53.94
C LYS A 295 -39.68 12.21 -54.76
N PRO A 296 -40.11 13.50 -54.79
CA PRO A 296 -39.92 14.68 -53.90
C PRO A 296 -41.26 15.45 -53.65
N GLU A 297 -41.17 16.77 -53.36
CA GLU A 297 -42.22 17.84 -53.27
C GLU A 297 -42.66 18.20 -51.83
N THR A 298 -42.92 19.43 -51.38
CA THR A 298 -42.74 20.86 -51.79
C THR A 298 -43.01 21.72 -50.52
N GLU A 299 -42.51 22.98 -50.50
CA GLU A 299 -42.99 24.23 -49.81
C GLU A 299 -43.87 24.14 -48.52
N ALA A 300 -43.76 24.97 -47.45
CA ALA A 300 -43.55 26.40 -47.34
C ALA A 300 -43.39 26.85 -45.84
N LYS A 301 -42.67 27.97 -45.63
CA LYS A 301 -42.88 29.17 -44.75
C LYS A 301 -43.73 28.98 -43.45
N ALA A 302 -43.46 29.57 -42.27
CA ALA A 302 -42.99 30.92 -41.93
C ALA A 302 -42.84 31.16 -40.40
N LYS A 303 -42.11 32.25 -40.04
CA LYS A 303 -42.16 33.11 -38.81
C LYS A 303 -41.56 32.53 -37.49
N ALA A 304 -40.46 33.03 -36.91
CA ALA A 304 -40.05 34.36 -36.40
C ALA A 304 -40.61 34.72 -35.02
N VAL A 305 -39.77 34.73 -33.95
CA VAL A 305 -39.72 35.62 -32.75
C VAL A 305 -38.38 35.31 -32.01
N VAL A 306 -37.29 36.09 -32.15
CA VAL A 306 -36.82 37.24 -31.33
C VAL A 306 -36.10 36.88 -30.00
N LYS A 307 -34.79 37.23 -29.98
CA LYS A 307 -33.90 37.68 -28.86
C LYS A 307 -33.58 36.66 -27.74
N LYS A 308 -32.33 36.48 -27.32
CA LYS A 308 -31.38 37.53 -26.87
C LYS A 308 -29.92 37.15 -27.09
N ALA A 309 -29.16 38.15 -27.49
CA ALA A 309 -27.72 38.22 -27.44
C ALA A 309 -27.18 38.28 -26.00
N LYS A 310 -25.99 37.72 -25.77
CA LYS A 310 -24.92 38.43 -25.05
C LYS A 310 -23.53 37.91 -25.42
N ASN A 311 -22.97 38.66 -26.35
CA ASN A 311 -21.57 39.02 -26.53
C ASN A 311 -20.67 38.87 -25.29
N LYS A 312 -19.50 38.23 -25.43
CA LYS A 312 -18.23 38.79 -24.96
C LYS A 312 -17.08 38.28 -25.83
N LYS A 313 -16.56 39.20 -26.63
CA LYS A 313 -15.32 39.11 -27.40
C LYS A 313 -14.10 39.35 -26.52
N HIS A 314 -12.96 38.96 -27.11
CA HIS A 314 -11.60 39.47 -26.95
C HIS A 314 -10.76 38.83 -25.85
N ALA A 315 -9.45 38.63 -26.03
CA ALA A 315 -8.59 38.56 -27.21
C ALA A 315 -7.20 38.17 -26.70
N ARG A 316 -6.48 37.43 -27.54
CA ARG A 316 -5.02 37.31 -27.70
C ARG A 316 -4.13 38.28 -26.92
N SER A 317 -3.09 37.70 -26.31
CA SER A 317 -1.69 38.18 -26.30
C SER A 317 -0.86 37.04 -25.70
N GLY A 318 0.22 36.48 -26.26
CA GLY A 318 1.23 37.06 -27.12
C GLY A 318 2.55 37.18 -26.36
N ARG A 319 3.42 36.14 -26.45
CA ARG A 319 4.89 36.10 -26.29
C ARG A 319 5.54 36.93 -25.16
N ASN A 320 6.39 36.30 -24.33
CA ASN A 320 7.85 36.34 -24.58
C ASN A 320 8.70 35.44 -23.66
N THR A 321 9.72 34.88 -24.31
CA THR A 321 11.09 34.52 -23.89
C THR A 321 11.60 34.90 -22.49
N GLY A 322 12.34 33.98 -21.85
CA GLY A 322 13.11 34.29 -20.63
C GLY A 322 14.04 33.19 -20.13
N ARG A 323 15.07 32.87 -20.92
CA ARG A 323 16.24 32.02 -20.61
C ARG A 323 16.95 32.48 -19.33
N LYS A 324 17.13 31.62 -18.31
CA LYS A 324 18.25 31.70 -17.35
C LYS A 324 18.72 30.31 -16.91
N GLN A 325 19.91 29.96 -17.39
CA GLN A 325 20.79 28.91 -16.89
C GLN A 325 21.32 29.33 -15.51
N PHE A 326 21.33 28.41 -14.54
CA PHE A 326 22.11 28.57 -13.31
C PHE A 326 23.25 27.56 -13.26
N ALA A 327 24.41 28.09 -12.89
CA ALA A 327 25.73 27.53 -13.03
C ALA A 327 26.13 26.61 -11.86
N ARG A 328 27.05 25.70 -12.17
CA ARG A 328 27.87 24.92 -11.23
C ARG A 328 28.77 25.85 -10.39
N PRO A 329 29.28 25.36 -9.24
CA PRO A 329 30.62 25.71 -8.81
C PRO A 329 31.55 24.49 -8.77
N ARG A 330 32.79 24.67 -9.24
CA ARG A 330 33.94 23.83 -8.93
C ARG A 330 35.03 24.68 -8.27
N SER A 331 35.73 24.03 -7.32
CA SER A 331 37.15 24.17 -6.98
C SER A 331 37.60 25.12 -5.85
N ARG A 332 38.33 24.51 -4.90
CA ARG A 332 39.61 24.85 -4.22
C ARG A 332 39.73 23.84 -3.06
N ARG A 333 40.72 22.94 -2.88
CA ARG A 333 42.18 22.85 -3.07
C ARG A 333 42.99 23.92 -2.34
N ASP A 334 43.40 23.61 -1.11
CA ASP A 334 44.74 23.81 -0.51
C ASP A 334 44.76 23.04 0.84
N LYS A 335 45.61 22.02 1.03
CA LYS A 335 47.06 21.97 1.41
C LYS A 335 47.33 21.94 2.92
N ARG A 336 47.82 20.76 3.35
CA ARG A 336 48.96 20.49 4.28
C ARG A 336 48.96 21.02 5.73
N SER A 337 48.99 20.07 6.67
CA SER A 337 50.07 19.87 7.68
C SER A 337 49.85 18.51 8.40
N ARG A 338 50.61 17.45 8.11
CA ARG A 338 51.88 16.98 8.72
C ARG A 338 51.82 16.57 10.22
N ARG A 339 52.02 15.25 10.44
CA ARG A 339 52.78 14.55 11.52
C ARG A 339 52.13 14.58 12.92
N GLU A 340 52.06 13.51 13.72
CA GLU A 340 53.05 12.47 14.12
C GLU A 340 52.33 11.13 14.46
N ARG A 341 52.85 9.94 14.09
CA ARG A 341 53.54 8.91 14.93
C ARG A 341 52.76 8.55 16.23
N HIS A 342 52.51 7.32 16.68
CA HIS A 342 53.22 6.03 16.61
C HIS A 342 52.33 4.89 17.16
N GLY A 343 52.71 3.62 16.92
CA GLY A 343 52.32 2.43 17.71
C GLY A 343 51.39 1.45 16.96
N ARG A 344 51.86 0.43 16.23
CA ARG A 344 52.45 -0.88 16.64
C ARG A 344 51.65 -1.65 17.70
N GLY A 345 51.26 -2.87 17.35
CA GLY A 345 50.82 -3.96 18.25
C GLY A 345 49.64 -4.75 17.65
N GLN A 346 49.86 -5.64 16.69
CA GLN A 346 50.01 -7.10 16.81
C GLN A 346 48.75 -7.90 17.21
N ARG A 347 48.56 -8.97 16.41
CA ARG A 347 47.50 -9.98 16.38
C ARG A 347 47.50 -10.88 17.61
N TYR A 348 46.33 -11.41 17.98
CA TYR A 348 46.21 -12.78 18.47
C TYR A 348 44.98 -13.49 17.87
N TYR A 349 45.25 -14.63 17.23
CA TYR A 349 44.32 -15.73 17.00
C TYR A 349 44.20 -16.52 18.31
N VAL A 350 43.00 -16.94 18.70
CA VAL A 350 42.82 -18.13 19.56
C VAL A 350 41.74 -19.00 18.96
N ARG A 351 42.14 -20.23 18.62
CA ARG A 351 41.33 -21.36 18.18
C ARG A 351 41.31 -22.32 19.37
N GLY A 352 40.14 -22.70 19.85
CA GLY A 352 39.97 -23.73 20.89
C GLY A 352 38.91 -24.73 20.46
N ARG A 353 39.33 -25.93 20.08
CA ARG A 353 38.47 -27.13 19.97
C ARG A 353 38.32 -27.75 21.36
N GLY A 354 37.12 -28.25 21.65
CA GLY A 354 36.93 -29.67 21.95
C GLY A 354 36.71 -30.11 23.41
N ALA A 355 35.87 -31.15 23.50
CA ALA A 355 35.60 -32.06 24.62
C ALA A 355 34.68 -31.52 25.73
N GLU A 356 33.75 -32.26 26.33
CA GLU A 356 33.19 -33.60 26.12
C GLU A 356 31.96 -33.71 27.01
N ARG A 357 31.01 -34.55 26.58
CA ARG A 357 30.05 -35.35 27.37
C ARG A 357 30.00 -35.15 28.90
N ARG A 358 28.83 -34.81 29.41
CA ARG A 358 27.99 -35.71 30.23
C ARG A 358 26.54 -35.25 30.25
#